data_AF-A0A261WQ76-F1
#
_entry.id   AF-A0A261WQ76-F1
#
_cell.length_a   1.000
_cell.length_b   1.000
_cell.length_c   1.000
_cell.angle_alpha   90.00
_cell.angle_beta   90.00
_cell.angle_gamma   90.00
#
_symmetry.space_group_name_H-M   'P 1'
#
loop_
_entity.id
_entity.type
_entity.pdbx_description
1 polymer ?
#
loop_
_entity_poly.entity_id
_entity_poly.type
_entity_poly.pdbx_seq_one_letter_code
_entity_poly.pdbx_strand_id
1 'polypeptide(L)'
;MPLQKSNKLAIIGYSGVFPNADNADELWQILLGQEATFSTVTNDRWDMASYYSEDRYEPAKSTSKWLSSIDLDSIKQNISASFPSPIRSTRIRNN
;
A
#
# COMPACT_ATOMS: atom_id res chain seq x y z
N MET A 1 -38.16 16.46 -20.97
CA MET A 1 -37.08 16.36 -19.96
C MET A 1 -36.36 15.04 -20.20
N PRO A 2 -35.08 15.01 -20.61
CA PRO A 2 -34.40 13.75 -20.91
C PRO A 2 -34.08 12.96 -19.64
N LEU A 3 -34.24 11.64 -19.69
CA LEU A 3 -33.94 10.72 -18.60
C LEU A 3 -32.42 10.66 -18.41
N GLN A 4 -31.91 11.19 -17.29
CA GLN A 4 -30.50 11.06 -16.91
C GLN A 4 -30.20 9.59 -16.63
N LYS A 5 -29.28 8.98 -17.41
CA LYS A 5 -28.78 7.63 -17.12
C LYS A 5 -28.01 7.68 -15.81
N SER A 6 -28.53 6.99 -14.79
CA SER A 6 -27.80 6.73 -13.55
C SER A 6 -26.67 5.74 -13.87
N ASN A 7 -25.46 6.25 -14.13
CA ASN A 7 -24.24 5.45 -14.21
C ASN A 7 -23.89 4.92 -12.81
N LYS A 8 -24.59 3.87 -12.39
CA LYS A 8 -24.28 3.16 -11.15
C LYS A 8 -23.09 2.26 -11.41
N LEU A 9 -22.06 2.41 -10.57
CA LEU A 9 -20.90 1.53 -10.53
C LEU A 9 -20.99 0.71 -9.25
N ALA A 10 -20.87 -0.61 -9.39
CA ALA A 10 -20.80 -1.52 -8.25
C ALA A 10 -19.35 -1.97 -8.06
N ILE A 11 -18.87 -1.92 -6.81
CA ILE A 11 -17.61 -2.53 -6.41
C ILE A 11 -17.93 -3.98 -6.05
N ILE A 12 -17.38 -4.93 -6.83
CA ILE A 12 -17.64 -6.37 -6.66
C ILE A 12 -16.52 -7.09 -5.88
N GLY A 13 -15.46 -6.39 -5.51
CA GLY A 13 -14.36 -6.93 -4.72
C GLY A 13 -13.26 -5.89 -4.46
N TYR A 14 -12.45 -6.11 -3.43
CA TYR A 14 -11.26 -5.33 -3.12
C TYR A 14 -10.20 -6.23 -2.46
N SER A 15 -8.94 -5.84 -2.60
CA SER A 15 -7.80 -6.46 -1.94
C SER A 15 -6.71 -5.39 -1.77
N GLY A 16 -5.95 -5.47 -0.68
CA GLY A 16 -4.91 -4.51 -0.37
C GLY A 16 -4.12 -4.91 0.86
N VAL A 17 -2.88 -4.43 0.91
CA VAL A 17 -2.00 -4.49 2.07
C VAL A 17 -1.99 -3.12 2.72
N PHE A 18 -2.17 -3.08 4.02
CA PHE A 18 -2.25 -1.89 4.85
C PHE A 18 -1.20 -1.97 5.97
N PRO A 19 -0.86 -0.85 6.60
CA PRO A 19 0.04 -0.85 7.75
C PRO A 19 -0.52 -1.74 8.87
N ASN A 20 0.27 -2.72 9.30
CA ASN A 20 -0.10 -3.77 10.25
C ASN A 20 -1.21 -4.74 9.80
N ALA A 21 -1.63 -4.73 8.52
CA ALA A 21 -2.65 -5.65 8.00
C ALA A 21 -2.33 -6.10 6.58
N ASP A 22 -2.08 -7.40 6.38
CA ASP A 22 -1.76 -7.95 5.06
C ASP A 22 -3.01 -8.27 4.21
N ASN A 23 -4.21 -8.14 4.80
CA ASN A 23 -5.47 -8.40 4.13
C ASN A 23 -6.64 -7.55 4.71
N ALA A 24 -7.79 -7.65 4.04
CA ALA A 24 -9.01 -6.94 4.39
C ALA A 24 -9.57 -7.29 5.78
N ASP A 25 -9.45 -8.56 6.19
CA ASP A 25 -9.99 -9.02 7.48
C ASP A 25 -9.17 -8.47 8.65
N GLU A 26 -7.84 -8.47 8.53
CA GLU A 26 -6.92 -7.87 9.49
C GLU A 26 -7.13 -6.35 9.59
N LEU A 27 -7.32 -5.67 8.45
CA LEU A 27 -7.68 -4.26 8.46
C LEU A 27 -8.98 -4.04 9.26
N TRP A 28 -9.97 -4.90 9.07
CA TRP A 28 -11.24 -4.78 9.79
C TRP A 28 -11.06 -4.94 11.30
N GLN A 29 -10.18 -5.85 11.75
CA GLN A 29 -9.86 -6.00 13.17
C GLN A 29 -9.17 -4.75 13.74
N ILE A 30 -8.20 -4.17 13.02
CA ILE A 30 -7.52 -2.93 13.44
C ILE A 30 -8.51 -1.78 13.58
N LEU A 31 -9.43 -1.64 12.63
CA LEU A 31 -10.48 -0.62 12.66
C LEU A 31 -11.43 -0.81 13.84
N LEU A 32 -11.85 -2.05 14.12
CA LEU A 32 -12.69 -2.37 15.27
C LEU A 32 -11.95 -2.10 16.60
N GLY A 33 -10.65 -2.39 16.66
CA GLY A 33 -9.79 -2.13 17.80
C GLY A 33 -9.41 -0.66 18.01
N GLN A 34 -9.70 0.22 17.04
CA GLN A 34 -9.26 1.62 17.02
C GLN A 34 -7.74 1.76 17.20
N GLU A 35 -6.99 0.81 16.63
CA GLU A 35 -5.55 0.73 16.83
C GLU A 35 -4.81 1.76 15.97
N ALA A 36 -3.85 2.45 16.60
CA ALA A 36 -2.95 3.36 15.94
C ALA A 36 -1.82 2.59 15.24
N THR A 37 -1.81 2.58 13.91
CA THR A 37 -0.78 1.92 13.09
C THR A 37 0.34 2.87 12.64
N PHE A 38 0.38 4.09 13.17
CA PHE A 38 1.46 5.04 12.88
C PHE A 38 2.66 4.78 13.78
N SER A 39 3.85 4.86 13.20
CA SER A 39 5.12 4.74 13.92
C SER A 39 6.05 5.87 13.49
N THR A 40 7.18 6.02 14.20
CA THR A 40 8.25 6.89 13.73
C THR A 40 8.92 6.27 12.51
N VAL A 41 9.26 7.10 11.53
CA VAL A 41 10.07 6.63 10.39
C VAL A 41 11.34 5.97 10.92
N THR A 42 11.54 4.72 10.54
CA THR A 42 12.73 3.94 10.94
C THR A 42 13.89 4.27 10.02
N ASN A 43 15.12 4.29 10.56
CA ASN A 43 16.33 4.60 9.79
C ASN A 43 16.64 3.61 8.66
N ASP A 44 15.97 2.47 8.63
CA ASP A 44 16.00 1.48 7.55
C ASP A 44 15.47 2.04 6.22
N ARG A 45 14.58 3.04 6.24
CA ARG A 45 14.06 3.67 5.02
C ARG A 45 14.94 4.81 4.52
N TRP A 46 15.26 5.75 5.40
CA TRP A 46 16.18 6.86 5.17
C TRP A 46 16.66 7.43 6.50
N ASP A 47 17.78 8.15 6.48
CA ASP A 47 18.31 8.79 7.68
C ASP A 47 17.41 9.93 8.15
N MET A 48 16.73 9.73 9.28
CA MET A 48 15.84 10.73 9.84
C MET A 48 16.58 11.97 10.35
N ALA A 49 17.82 11.83 10.82
CA ALA A 49 18.59 12.95 11.35
C ALA A 49 18.91 14.00 10.28
N SER A 50 19.06 13.57 9.02
CA SER A 50 19.35 14.45 7.89
C SER A 50 18.15 15.31 7.46
N TYR A 51 16.92 14.84 7.68
CA TYR A 51 15.70 15.45 7.12
C TYR A 51 14.67 15.92 8.15
N TYR A 52 14.84 15.59 9.43
CA TYR A 52 13.92 15.98 10.49
C TYR A 52 14.41 17.21 11.26
N SER A 53 13.51 18.16 11.52
CA SER A 53 13.72 19.25 12.49
C SER A 53 12.43 19.55 13.24
N GLU A 54 12.54 20.00 14.48
CA GLU A 54 11.40 20.55 15.22
C GLU A 54 11.07 21.99 14.79
N ASP A 55 12.04 22.69 14.19
CA ASP A 55 11.85 24.04 13.65
C ASP A 55 11.19 23.98 12.27
N ARG A 56 9.99 24.57 12.16
CA ARG A 56 9.23 24.66 10.90
C ARG A 56 9.85 25.59 9.88
N TYR A 57 10.76 26.45 10.29
CA TYR A 57 11.39 27.46 9.43
C TYR A 57 12.77 27.02 8.96
N GLU A 58 13.27 25.87 9.40
CA GLU A 58 14.53 25.34 8.91
C GLU A 58 14.38 24.87 7.45
N PRO A 59 15.14 25.46 6.50
CA PRO A 59 15.01 25.11 5.11
C PRO A 59 15.44 23.65 4.85
N ALA A 60 14.78 23.01 3.90
CA ALA A 60 15.05 21.64 3.46
C ALA A 60 14.87 20.54 4.53
N LYS A 61 14.17 20.81 5.63
CA LYS A 61 13.77 19.80 6.63
C LYS A 61 12.26 19.72 6.82
N SER A 62 11.81 18.54 7.22
CA SER A 62 10.42 18.24 7.54
C SER A 62 10.23 18.19 9.05
N THR A 63 9.08 18.67 9.51
CA THR A 63 8.67 18.56 10.92
C THR A 63 7.83 17.32 11.21
N SER A 64 7.49 16.55 10.17
CA SER A 64 6.75 15.31 10.30
C SER A 64 7.71 14.14 10.51
N LYS A 65 7.57 13.45 11.64
CA LYS A 65 8.32 12.21 11.96
C LYS A 65 7.50 10.93 11.89
N TRP A 66 6.20 11.06 11.72
CA TRP A 66 5.24 9.96 11.79
C TRP A 66 4.94 9.42 10.39
N LEU A 67 4.95 8.09 10.28
CA LEU A 67 4.62 7.37 9.06
C LEU A 67 3.90 6.07 9.41
N SER A 68 2.92 5.70 8.61
CA SER A 68 2.32 4.37 8.63
C SER A 68 2.94 3.59 7.47
N SER A 69 3.82 2.64 7.78
CA SER A 69 4.62 1.93 6.78
C SER A 69 4.02 0.58 6.47
N ILE A 70 4.06 0.20 5.19
CA ILE A 70 3.71 -1.15 4.74
C ILE A 70 5.00 -1.94 4.52
N ASP A 71 4.98 -3.21 4.90
CA ASP A 71 6.08 -4.11 4.59
C ASP A 71 6.13 -4.38 3.09
N LEU A 72 7.26 -4.04 2.46
CA LEU A 72 7.43 -4.24 1.02
C LEU A 72 7.69 -5.72 0.69
N ASP A 73 8.21 -6.49 1.64
CA ASP A 73 8.51 -7.89 1.40
C ASP A 73 7.25 -8.76 1.45
N SER A 74 6.28 -8.42 2.31
CA SER A 74 4.94 -9.05 2.27
C SER A 74 4.23 -8.79 0.93
N ILE A 75 4.35 -7.57 0.38
CA ILE A 75 3.74 -7.21 -0.91
C ILE A 75 4.35 -8.00 -2.08
N LYS A 76 5.68 -8.19 -2.11
CA LYS A 76 6.34 -8.94 -3.19
C LYS A 76 5.90 -10.40 -3.23
N GLN A 77 5.71 -11.04 -2.07
CA GLN A 77 5.27 -12.43 -1.98
C GLN A 77 3.83 -12.61 -2.51
N ASN A 78 2.95 -11.67 -2.18
CA ASN A 78 1.54 -11.74 -2.56
C ASN A 78 1.32 -11.53 -4.07
N ILE A 79 2.08 -10.60 -4.69
CA ILE A 79 2.04 -10.38 -6.14
C ILE A 79 2.58 -11.60 -6.90
N SER A 80 3.63 -12.25 -6.42
CA SER A 80 4.18 -13.45 -7.05
C SER A 80 3.23 -14.64 -7.01
N ALA A 81 2.35 -14.73 -6.01
CA ALA A 81 1.34 -15.78 -5.92
C ALA A 81 0.13 -15.53 -6.85
N SER A 82 -0.17 -14.26 -7.15
CA SER A 82 -1.32 -13.89 -7.98
C SER A 82 -1.09 -14.04 -9.49
N PHE A 83 0.17 -14.17 -9.94
CA PHE A 83 0.50 -14.44 -11.33
C PHE A 83 1.06 -15.86 -11.49
N PRO A 84 0.30 -16.82 -12.05
CA PRO A 84 0.88 -18.11 -12.39
C PRO A 84 2.03 -17.89 -13.37
N SER A 85 3.12 -18.65 -13.19
CA SER A 85 4.37 -18.57 -13.96
C SER A 85 4.13 -18.34 -15.46
N PRO A 86 5.04 -17.63 -16.17
CA PRO A 86 4.82 -17.29 -17.58
C PRO A 86 4.48 -18.56 -18.36
N ILE A 87 3.31 -18.55 -19.01
CA ILE A 87 2.84 -19.62 -19.89
C ILE A 87 4.01 -19.98 -20.80
N ARG A 88 4.53 -21.19 -20.62
CA ARG A 88 5.67 -21.75 -21.36
C ARG A 88 5.41 -21.50 -22.83
N SER A 89 6.17 -20.56 -23.44
CA SER A 89 6.02 -20.20 -24.84
C SER A 89 6.00 -21.46 -25.69
N THR A 90 4.82 -21.85 -26.16
CA THR A 90 4.68 -22.87 -27.20
C THR A 90 5.30 -22.27 -28.44
N ARG A 91 6.55 -22.65 -28.67
CA ARG A 91 7.32 -22.37 -29.89
C ARG A 91 6.46 -22.78 -31.08
N ILE A 92 5.84 -21.80 -31.73
CA ILE A 92 5.10 -22.01 -32.98
C ILE A 92 6.14 -22.46 -34.00
N ARG A 93 6.09 -23.75 -34.38
CA ARG A 93 6.84 -24.27 -35.51
C ARG A 93 6.20 -23.68 -36.76
N ASN A 94 6.87 -22.71 -37.36
CA ASN A 94 6.54 -22.24 -38.70
C ASN A 94 6.82 -23.38 -39.69
N ASN A 95 5.85 -23.65 -40.55
CA ASN A 95 5.97 -24.49 -41.74
C ASN A 95 5.76 -23.57 -42.95
#